data_AF-A0A4Y3RKH3-F1
#
_entry.id   AF-A0A4Y3RKH3-F1
#
_cell.length_a   1.000
_cell.length_b   1.000
_cell.length_c   1.000
_cell.angle_alpha   90.00
_cell.angle_beta   90.00
_cell.angle_gamma   90.00
#
_symmetry.space_group_name_H-M   'P 1'
#
loop_
_entity.id
_entity.type
_entity.pdbx_description
1 polymer ?
#
loop_
_entity_poly.entity_id
_entity_poly.type
_entity_poly.pdbx_seq_one_letter_code
_entity_poly.pdbx_strand_id
1 'polypeptide(L)' 'MGELSHPEKDVYLVGMKSYGRAPTFLAMTGYEQVRSIAAALAGDREAAERVELALPETGVCGGAGLFDEPEAAEESGGSC' A
#
# COMPACT_ATOMS: atom_id res chain seq x y z
N MET A 1 -2.09 -8.06 -11.66
CA MET A 1 -3.28 -7.19 -11.89
C MET A 1 -4.62 -7.91 -11.78
N GLY A 2 -4.76 -9.17 -12.22
CA GLY A 2 -6.04 -9.89 -12.16
C GLY A 2 -6.65 -10.06 -10.77
N GLU A 3 -5.85 -9.93 -9.71
CA GLU A 3 -6.32 -9.99 -8.32
C GLU A 3 -7.08 -8.73 -7.87
N LEU A 4 -6.90 -7.58 -8.57
CA LEU A 4 -7.56 -6.31 -8.22
C LEU A 4 -8.78 -5.99 -9.10
N SER A 5 -8.95 -6.68 -10.22
CA SER A 5 -10.02 -6.43 -11.18
C SER A 5 -11.37 -6.96 -10.68
N HIS A 6 -12.42 -6.15 -10.84
CA HIS A 6 -13.81 -6.56 -10.60
C HIS A 6 -14.44 -7.12 -11.90
N PRO A 7 -15.49 -7.96 -11.83
CA PRO A 7 -16.23 -8.40 -13.01
C PRO A 7 -16.85 -7.26 -13.84
N GLU A 8 -17.08 -6.11 -13.21
CA GLU A 8 -17.50 -4.88 -13.89
C GLU A 8 -16.28 -4.19 -14.51
N LYS A 9 -16.44 -3.74 -15.76
CA LYS A 9 -15.34 -3.14 -16.52
C LYS A 9 -14.86 -1.85 -15.85
N ASP A 10 -13.54 -1.66 -15.84
CA ASP A 10 -12.85 -0.48 -15.30
C ASP A 10 -13.09 -0.23 -13.80
N VAL A 11 -13.60 -1.22 -13.08
CA VAL A 11 -13.75 -1.19 -11.62
C VAL A 11 -12.63 -2.01 -10.98
N TYR A 12 -11.98 -1.41 -9.98
CA TYR A 12 -10.87 -2.03 -9.26
C TYR A 12 -11.10 -1.95 -7.75
N LEU A 13 -10.81 -3.04 -7.06
CA LEU A 13 -10.83 -3.09 -5.60
C LEU A 13 -9.42 -2.88 -5.07
N VAL A 14 -9.28 -1.99 -4.08
CA VAL A 14 -8.01 -1.64 -3.45
C VAL A 14 -8.14 -1.64 -1.93
N GLY A 15 -7.00 -1.58 -1.25
CA GLY A 15 -6.96 -1.48 0.20
C GLY A 15 -7.25 -2.82 0.89
N MET A 16 -7.73 -2.72 2.12
CA MET A 16 -8.15 -3.88 2.91
C MET A 16 -9.17 -4.77 2.19
N LYS A 17 -10.02 -4.19 1.32
CA LYS A 17 -11.06 -4.94 0.61
C LYS A 17 -10.51 -5.89 -0.46
N SER A 18 -9.36 -5.58 -1.05
CA SER A 18 -8.66 -6.48 -1.98
C SER A 18 -7.70 -7.43 -1.26
N TYR A 19 -7.35 -7.17 0.01
CA TYR A 19 -6.33 -7.91 0.76
C TYR A 19 -6.90 -8.94 1.77
N GLY A 20 -8.19 -9.28 1.65
CA GLY A 20 -8.83 -10.32 2.45
C GLY A 20 -8.91 -10.01 3.95
N ARG A 21 -8.82 -11.05 4.80
CA ARG A 21 -8.93 -10.93 6.27
C ARG A 21 -7.59 -10.73 6.98
N ALA A 22 -6.52 -10.38 6.25
CA ALA A 22 -5.22 -10.18 6.87
C ALA A 22 -5.31 -8.98 7.84
N PRO A 23 -5.10 -9.17 9.16
CA PRO A 23 -5.40 -8.15 10.17
C PRO A 23 -4.45 -6.95 10.15
N THR A 24 -3.40 -6.99 9.33
CA THR A 24 -2.32 -6.01 9.28
C THR A 24 -2.17 -5.45 7.86
N PHE A 25 -3.24 -4.87 7.32
CA PHE A 25 -3.12 -4.14 6.07
C PHE A 25 -2.35 -2.84 6.29
N LEU A 26 -1.21 -2.71 5.62
CA LEU A 26 -0.37 -1.54 5.72
C LEU A 26 -0.77 -0.52 4.67
N ALA A 27 -0.75 0.77 5.01
CA ALA A 27 -1.04 1.83 4.04
C ALA A 27 -0.18 1.69 2.77
N MET A 28 1.10 1.31 2.92
CA MET A 28 2.01 1.05 1.81
C MET A 28 1.51 -0.06 0.86
N THR A 29 0.90 -1.14 1.37
CA THR A 29 0.30 -2.17 0.50
C THR A 29 -0.84 -1.61 -0.35
N GLY A 30 -1.63 -0.67 0.17
CA GLY A 30 -2.67 0.01 -0.60
C GLY A 30 -2.13 0.96 -1.64
N TYR A 31 -1.07 1.68 -1.31
CA TYR A 31 -0.40 2.58 -2.26
C TYR A 31 0.21 1.80 -3.44
N GLU A 32 0.81 0.63 -3.19
CA GLU A 32 1.32 -0.21 -4.28
C GLU A 32 0.21 -0.69 -5.21
N GLN A 33 -0.94 -1.09 -4.67
CA GLN A 33 -2.09 -1.49 -5.49
C GLN A 33 -2.58 -0.35 -6.39
N VAL A 34 -2.70 0.86 -5.84
CA VAL A 34 -3.10 2.05 -6.61
C VAL A 34 -2.07 2.41 -7.67
N ARG A 35 -0.77 2.37 -7.34
CA ARG A 35 0.33 2.59 -8.29
C ARG A 35 0.23 1.63 -9.48
N SER A 36 0.09 0.33 -9.21
CA SER A 36 -0.04 -0.69 -10.26
C SER A 36 -1.25 -0.39 -11.16
N ILE A 37 -2.41 -0.03 -10.60
CA ILE A 37 -3.61 0.35 -11.35
C ILE A 37 -3.36 1.58 -12.23
N ALA A 38 -2.80 2.65 -11.67
CA ALA A 38 -2.52 3.88 -12.40
C ALA A 38 -1.60 3.62 -13.61
N ALA A 39 -0.58 2.78 -13.46
CA ALA A 39 0.31 2.40 -14.55
C ALA A 39 -0.42 1.69 -15.70
N ALA A 40 -1.31 0.74 -15.42
CA ALA A 40 -2.04 0.09 -16.52
C ALA A 40 -3.09 0.99 -17.15
N LEU A 41 -3.73 1.87 -16.38
CA LEU A 41 -4.63 2.89 -16.93
C LEU A 41 -3.89 3.87 -17.85
N ALA A 42 -2.61 4.14 -17.58
CA ALA A 42 -1.72 4.92 -18.43
C ALA A 42 -1.16 4.12 -19.63
N GLY A 43 -1.44 2.81 -19.74
CA GLY A 43 -0.94 1.93 -20.80
C GLY A 43 0.47 1.38 -20.57
N ASP A 44 1.10 1.66 -19.43
CA ASP A 44 2.41 1.12 -19.06
C ASP A 44 2.25 -0.21 -18.32
N ARG A 45 2.11 -1.28 -19.11
CA ARG A 45 1.90 -2.63 -18.58
C ARG A 45 3.12 -3.18 -17.84
N GLU A 46 4.33 -2.85 -18.29
CA GLU A 46 5.54 -3.27 -17.60
C GLU A 46 5.63 -2.64 -16.22
N ALA A 47 5.33 -1.34 -16.09
CA ALA A 47 5.25 -0.70 -14.78
C ALA A 47 4.16 -1.28 -13.90
N ALA A 48 2.98 -1.56 -14.46
CA ALA A 48 1.88 -2.16 -13.71
C ALA A 48 2.22 -3.55 -13.12
N GLU A 49 3.10 -4.30 -13.78
CA GLU A 49 3.54 -5.64 -13.35
C GLU A 49 4.72 -5.60 -12.35
N ARG A 50 5.48 -4.51 -12.27
CA ARG A 50 6.54 -4.35 -11.25
C ARG A 50 5.93 -4.24 -9.86
N VAL A 51 6.56 -4.91 -8.90
CA VAL A 51 6.29 -4.72 -7.46
C VAL A 51 7.31 -3.73 -6.92
N GLU A 52 6.85 -2.54 -6.55
CA GLU A 52 7.69 -1.47 -5.98
C GLU A 52 7.45 -1.31 -4.46
N LEU A 53 6.76 -2.28 -3.85
CA LEU A 53 6.51 -2.32 -2.41
C LEU A 53 7.75 -2.75 -1.62
N ALA A 54 8.29 -1.83 -0.82
CA ALA A 54 9.28 -2.12 0.20
C ALA A 54 8.63 -2.05 1.59
N LEU A 55 8.48 -3.19 2.26
CA LEU A 55 7.97 -3.24 3.63
C LEU A 55 9.12 -3.20 4.64
N PRO A 56 8.95 -2.53 5.79
CA PRO A 56 9.89 -2.62 6.89
C PRO A 56 9.92 -4.07 7.42
N GLU A 57 11.08 -4.52 7.91
CA GLU A 57 11.24 -5.88 8.46
C GLU A 57 10.28 -6.17 9.62
N THR A 58 9.89 -5.12 10.36
CA THR A 58 8.95 -5.20 11.48
C THR A 58 7.49 -5.39 11.04
N GLY A 59 7.18 -5.21 9.76
CA GLY A 59 5.81 -5.33 9.23
C GLY A 59 4.86 -4.25 9.73
N VAL A 60 5.35 -3.15 10.30
CA VAL A 60 4.55 -2.02 10.79
C VAL A 60 4.99 -0.74 10.08
N CYS A 61 4.06 -0.10 9.36
CA CYS A 61 4.26 1.26 8.86
C CYS A 61 3.82 2.24 9.96
N GLY A 62 4.76 2.98 10.55
CA GLY A 62 4.44 4.06 11.49
C GLY A 62 3.57 5.10 10.79
N GLY A 63 2.27 5.12 11.06
CA GLY A 63 1.30 5.77 10.18
C GLY A 63 0.09 6.34 10.90
N ALA A 64 0.31 7.01 12.02
CA ALA A 64 -0.63 7.99 12.58
C ALA A 64 0.13 8.94 13.53
N GLY A 65 0.88 9.90 12.99
CA GLY A 65 1.45 10.97 13.83
C GLY A 65 2.75 11.63 13.37
N LEU A 66 2.82 12.12 12.13
CA LEU A 66 3.86 13.12 11.78
C LEU A 66 3.19 14.31 11.11
N PHE A 67 2.61 15.18 11.94
CA PHE A 67 2.44 16.59 11.58
C PHE A 67 3.50 17.36 12.39
N ASP A 68 4.43 17.96 11.63
CA ASP A 68 5.50 18.90 12.04
C ASP A 68 6.64 18.39 12.94
N GLU A 69 7.81 18.12 12.34
CA GLU A 69 9.09 18.83 12.54
C GLU A 69 10.31 18.00 12.04
N PRO A 70 11.41 18.65 11.60
CA PRO A 70 12.61 17.96 11.11
C PRO A 70 13.53 17.48 12.26
N GLU A 71 14.07 16.27 12.09
CA GLU A 71 15.25 15.65 12.76
C GLU A 71 15.44 15.80 14.28
N ALA A 72 15.33 14.69 15.02
CA ALA A 72 16.46 14.07 15.76
C ALA A 72 16.02 12.85 16.58
N ALA A 73 16.80 11.77 16.47
CA ALA A 73 17.13 10.79 17.51
C ALA A 73 16.04 10.16 18.43
N GLU A 74 15.97 8.84 18.30
CA GLU A 74 15.84 7.83 19.37
C GLU A 74 14.49 7.46 20.01
N GLU A 75 14.28 6.13 19.95
CA GLU A 75 13.65 5.19 20.89
C GLU A 75 12.30 5.48 21.57
N SER A 76 11.57 4.36 21.67
CA SER A 76 10.67 3.96 22.76
C SER A 76 9.18 4.25 22.58
N GLY A 77 8.40 3.22 22.89
CA GLY A 77 7.08 3.41 23.49
C GLY A 77 5.96 2.75 22.71
N GLY A 78 5.56 1.56 23.15
CA GLY A 78 4.41 0.84 22.61
C GLY A 78 3.06 1.35 23.13
N SER A 79 2.07 0.46 22.98
CA SER A 79 0.69 0.52 23.52
C SER A 79 -0.26 1.42 22.73
N CYS A 80 -1.52 1.07 22.46
CA CYS A 80 -2.43 0.04 22.96
C CYS A 80 -3.14 -0.70 21.81
#